data_AF-A0A968BM28-F1
#
_entry.id   AF-A0A968BM28-F1
#
_cell.length_a   1.000
_cell.length_b   1.000
_cell.length_c   1.000
_cell.angle_alpha   90.00
_cell.angle_beta   90.00
_cell.angle_gamma   90.00
#
_symmetry.space_group_name_H-M   'P 1'
#
loop_
_entity.id
_entity.type
_entity.pdbx_description
1 polymer ?
#
loop_
_entity_poly.entity_id
_entity_poly.type
_entity_poly.pdbx_seq_one_letter_code
_entity_poly.pdbx_strand_id
1 'polypeptide(L)'
;MTLSTVSETYGVPLDELYNMIGASPDVPPETALKDLEKLVPGMEVWALREAIAAYQDEHHEGEGIEEAPQPTPTPSPEPTPEADHVPQGAGEGRGEGYGEGFSLPQDGSRLPGAQIKGRMTMQEVIEHCQVPLEYLVAELGLPTDVDTGLWMRDLASQYGIEVGAVREVVEGYQEEH
;
A
#
# COMPACT_ATOMS: atom_id res chain seq x y z
N MET A 1 -7.95 8.98 2.66
CA MET A 1 -8.34 8.18 3.83
C MET A 1 -9.50 8.89 4.50
N THR A 2 -10.62 8.19 4.72
CA THR A 2 -11.85 8.72 5.33
C THR A 2 -12.05 8.10 6.72
N LEU A 3 -12.97 8.62 7.53
CA LEU A 3 -13.29 8.06 8.86
C LEU A 3 -13.75 6.60 8.78
N SER A 4 -14.58 6.24 7.79
CA SER A 4 -15.00 4.85 7.57
C SER A 4 -13.80 3.95 7.32
N THR A 5 -12.90 4.36 6.41
CA THR A 5 -11.68 3.57 6.14
C THR A 5 -10.82 3.42 7.39
N VAL A 6 -10.69 4.46 8.22
CA VAL A 6 -9.96 4.38 9.49
C VAL A 6 -10.63 3.40 10.46
N SER A 7 -11.95 3.50 10.62
CA SER A 7 -12.73 2.59 11.47
C SER A 7 -12.57 1.13 11.04
N GLU A 8 -12.68 0.85 9.74
CA GLU A 8 -12.54 -0.49 9.18
C GLU A 8 -11.09 -1.02 9.23
N THR A 9 -10.10 -0.14 9.02
CA THR A 9 -8.68 -0.52 9.01
C THR A 9 -8.16 -0.84 10.41
N TYR A 10 -8.58 -0.08 11.41
CA TYR A 10 -8.07 -0.18 12.78
C TYR A 10 -9.05 -0.86 13.74
N GLY A 11 -10.22 -1.28 13.25
CA GLY A 11 -11.25 -1.94 14.07
C GLY A 11 -11.90 -1.03 15.12
N VAL A 12 -11.71 0.28 15.03
CA VAL A 12 -12.23 1.25 16.00
C VAL A 12 -13.63 1.69 15.59
N PRO A 13 -14.66 1.59 16.45
CA PRO A 13 -16.00 2.05 16.10
C PRO A 13 -16.02 3.55 15.82
N LEU A 14 -16.84 3.97 14.84
CA LEU A 14 -16.96 5.39 14.44
C LEU A 14 -17.34 6.31 15.61
N ASP A 15 -18.19 5.84 16.52
CA ASP A 15 -18.57 6.58 17.73
C ASP A 15 -17.36 6.93 18.61
N GLU A 16 -16.45 5.97 18.78
CA GLU A 16 -15.22 6.14 19.54
C GLU A 16 -14.25 7.10 18.82
N LEU A 17 -14.16 7.01 17.49
CA LEU A 17 -13.39 7.94 16.68
C LEU A 17 -13.92 9.37 16.81
N TYR A 18 -15.25 9.56 16.78
CA TYR A 18 -15.87 10.87 16.98
C TYR A 18 -15.59 11.43 18.38
N ASN A 19 -15.67 10.60 19.41
CA ASN A 19 -15.30 10.97 20.79
C ASN A 19 -13.82 11.35 20.91
N MET A 20 -12.91 10.58 20.29
CA MET A 20 -11.46 10.84 20.32
C MET A 20 -11.07 12.16 19.66
N ILE A 21 -11.66 12.48 18.50
CA ILE A 21 -11.35 13.73 17.78
C ILE A 21 -12.21 14.92 18.23
N GLY A 22 -13.13 14.71 19.17
CA GLY A 22 -14.08 15.72 19.63
C GLY A 22 -15.00 16.22 18.50
N ALA A 23 -15.24 15.39 17.48
CA ALA A 23 -16.13 15.73 16.38
C ALA A 23 -17.57 15.38 16.72
N SER A 24 -18.50 16.18 16.21
CA SER A 24 -19.92 15.87 16.28
C SER A 24 -20.26 14.67 15.40
N PRO A 25 -21.21 13.80 15.80
CA PRO A 25 -21.69 12.68 14.98
C PRO A 25 -22.47 13.13 13.71
N ASP A 26 -22.65 14.44 13.54
CA ASP A 26 -23.22 15.06 12.34
C ASP A 26 -22.26 15.00 11.13
N VAL A 27 -20.98 14.73 11.39
CA VAL A 27 -19.96 14.58 10.35
C VAL A 27 -20.17 13.25 9.61
N PRO A 28 -20.18 13.25 8.26
CA PRO A 28 -20.32 12.00 7.52
C PRO A 28 -19.08 11.10 7.67
N PRO A 29 -19.23 9.78 7.78
CA PRO A 29 -18.10 8.84 7.89
C PRO A 29 -17.27 8.77 6.59
N GLU A 30 -17.83 9.23 5.49
CA GLU A 30 -17.16 9.37 4.18
C GLU A 30 -16.25 10.62 4.13
N THR A 31 -16.25 11.45 5.17
CA THR A 31 -15.43 12.67 5.25
C THR A 31 -13.95 12.29 5.28
N ALA A 32 -13.17 12.94 4.42
CA ALA A 32 -11.73 12.77 4.36
C ALA A 32 -11.08 13.33 5.64
N LEU A 33 -10.05 12.66 6.15
CA LEU A 33 -9.33 13.10 7.35
C LEU A 33 -8.80 14.55 7.24
N LYS A 34 -8.36 14.95 6.04
CA LYS A 34 -7.93 16.33 5.74
C LYS A 34 -9.04 17.38 5.81
N ASP A 35 -10.28 16.97 5.57
CA ASP A 35 -11.43 17.87 5.62
C ASP A 35 -11.89 18.06 7.08
N LEU A 36 -11.75 17.01 7.89
CA LEU A 36 -11.99 17.08 9.33
C LEU A 36 -11.03 18.05 10.05
N GLU A 37 -9.77 18.15 9.64
CA GLU A 37 -8.82 19.15 10.18
C GLU A 37 -9.30 20.59 9.94
N LYS A 38 -10.10 20.81 8.88
CA LYS A 38 -10.70 22.13 8.58
C LYS A 38 -12.01 22.35 9.34
N LEU A 39 -12.77 21.28 9.57
CA LEU A 39 -14.07 21.31 10.24
C LEU A 39 -13.92 21.37 11.76
N VAL A 40 -12.90 20.74 12.32
CA VAL A 40 -12.64 20.64 13.76
C VAL A 40 -11.35 21.38 14.09
N PRO A 41 -11.43 22.61 14.63
CA PRO A 41 -10.24 23.39 14.97
C PRO A 41 -9.43 22.69 16.07
N GLY A 42 -8.16 22.42 15.80
CA GLY A 42 -7.26 21.72 16.72
C GLY A 42 -7.23 20.19 16.55
N MET A 43 -8.00 19.65 15.60
CA MET A 43 -7.86 18.24 15.20
C MET A 43 -6.69 18.09 14.22
N GLU A 44 -5.77 17.19 14.54
CA GLU A 44 -4.67 16.80 13.66
C GLU A 44 -4.74 15.31 13.32
N VAL A 45 -4.49 14.96 12.06
CA VAL A 45 -4.47 13.55 11.61
C VAL A 45 -3.41 12.73 12.33
N TRP A 46 -2.31 13.37 12.72
CA TRP A 46 -1.24 12.75 13.50
C TRP A 46 -1.74 12.35 14.90
N ALA A 47 -2.40 13.27 15.61
CA ALA A 47 -2.93 13.04 16.95
C ALA A 47 -4.04 11.97 16.94
N LEU A 48 -4.86 11.97 15.89
CA LEU A 48 -5.85 10.90 15.67
C LEU A 48 -5.18 9.53 15.51
N ARG A 49 -4.09 9.43 14.74
CA ARG A 49 -3.36 8.17 14.58
C ARG A 49 -2.71 7.72 15.88
N GLU A 50 -2.16 8.65 16.66
CA GLU A 50 -1.61 8.35 17.99
C GLU A 50 -2.71 7.85 18.93
N ALA A 51 -3.87 8.50 18.97
CA ALA A 51 -5.01 8.09 19.78
C ALA A 51 -5.55 6.70 19.37
N ILE A 52 -5.60 6.40 18.08
CA ILE A 52 -5.99 5.07 17.56
C ILE A 52 -4.95 4.00 17.93
N ALA A 53 -3.66 4.34 17.91
CA ALA A 53 -2.60 3.44 18.32
C ALA A 53 -2.68 3.14 19.83
N ALA A 54 -2.93 4.16 20.65
CA ALA A 54 -3.16 4.02 22.09
C ALA A 54 -4.43 3.19 22.40
N TYR A 55 -5.52 3.45 21.67
CA TYR A 55 -6.76 2.67 21.81
C TYR A 55 -6.54 1.18 21.48
N GLN A 56 -5.78 0.89 20.43
CA GLN A 56 -5.41 -0.49 20.11
C GLN A 56 -4.54 -1.11 21.19
N ASP A 57 -3.56 -0.39 21.73
CA ASP A 57 -2.70 -0.90 22.82
C ASP A 57 -3.52 -1.25 24.08
N GLU A 58 -4.46 -0.39 24.47
CA GLU A 58 -5.37 -0.63 25.62
C GLU A 58 -6.38 -1.75 25.36
N HIS A 59 -6.83 -1.94 24.11
CA HIS A 59 -7.71 -3.05 23.72
C HIS A 59 -6.95 -4.33 23.34
N HIS A 60 -5.62 -4.31 23.36
CA HIS A 60 -4.73 -5.46 23.13
C HIS A 60 -4.24 -6.07 24.45
N GLU A 61 -5.05 -6.00 25.52
CA GLU A 61 -4.93 -6.89 26.67
C GLU A 61 -5.62 -8.23 26.36
N GLY A 62 -5.03 -8.97 25.44
CA GLY A 62 -5.50 -10.30 25.06
C GLY A 62 -4.64 -10.91 23.97
N GLU A 63 -3.70 -11.76 24.39
CA GLU A 63 -2.90 -12.68 23.57
C GLU A 63 -1.53 -12.15 23.11
N GLY A 64 -0.60 -12.15 24.07
CA GLY A 64 0.72 -12.68 23.77
C GLY A 64 0.65 -14.20 23.62
N ILE A 65 0.95 -14.71 22.44
CA ILE A 65 1.74 -15.93 22.25
C ILE A 65 2.50 -15.84 20.93
N GLU A 66 3.77 -16.19 21.04
CA GLU A 66 4.72 -16.50 19.99
C GLU A 66 4.21 -17.63 19.05
N GLU A 67 4.92 -17.79 17.92
CA GLU A 67 4.87 -18.88 16.92
C GLU A 67 3.88 -18.80 15.73
N ALA A 68 4.44 -18.57 14.54
CA ALA A 68 3.99 -19.22 13.31
C ALA A 68 4.13 -20.76 13.48
N PRO A 69 3.25 -21.64 12.92
CA PRO A 69 3.07 -21.71 11.46
C PRO A 69 1.73 -22.29 10.88
N GLN A 70 1.55 -22.06 9.57
CA GLN A 70 0.74 -22.75 8.54
C GLN A 70 -0.81 -22.62 8.45
N PRO A 71 -1.37 -22.57 7.20
CA PRO A 71 -2.81 -22.37 6.93
C PRO A 71 -3.63 -23.68 6.77
N THR A 72 -4.95 -23.49 6.52
CA THR A 72 -6.04 -24.39 6.02
C THR A 72 -6.89 -25.18 7.04
N PRO A 73 -8.19 -25.50 6.74
CA PRO A 73 -9.09 -25.03 5.66
C PRO A 73 -10.48 -24.52 6.11
N THR A 74 -11.11 -23.74 5.23
CA THR A 74 -12.50 -23.25 5.25
C THR A 74 -13.54 -24.38 5.15
N PRO A 75 -14.60 -24.40 5.97
CA PRO A 75 -15.85 -25.07 5.61
C PRO A 75 -16.81 -24.13 4.86
N SER A 76 -17.29 -24.66 3.74
CA SER A 76 -18.33 -24.12 2.85
C SER A 76 -19.72 -24.12 3.49
N PRO A 77 -20.58 -23.16 3.12
CA PRO A 77 -21.99 -23.46 2.91
C PRO A 77 -22.42 -23.39 1.44
N GLU A 78 -23.25 -24.37 1.06
CA GLU A 78 -23.90 -24.63 -0.22
C GLU A 78 -25.03 -23.62 -0.58
N PRO A 79 -25.51 -23.61 -1.85
CA PRO A 79 -26.12 -22.46 -2.55
C PRO A 79 -27.67 -22.44 -2.54
N THR A 80 -28.28 -21.44 -3.22
CA THR A 80 -29.53 -21.45 -4.07
C THR A 80 -30.29 -20.10 -3.96
N PRO A 81 -30.96 -19.54 -5.00
CA PRO A 81 -30.47 -19.00 -6.28
C PRO A 81 -31.07 -17.60 -6.65
N GLU A 82 -30.57 -17.02 -7.75
CA GLU A 82 -31.23 -16.07 -8.68
C GLU A 82 -31.88 -14.78 -8.14
N ALA A 83 -31.12 -13.68 -8.23
CA ALA A 83 -31.63 -12.41 -8.72
C ALA A 83 -30.73 -11.89 -9.86
N ASP A 84 -31.39 -11.72 -10.99
CA ASP A 84 -30.92 -11.39 -12.33
C ASP A 84 -30.18 -10.04 -12.38
N HIS A 85 -28.85 -10.06 -12.43
CA HIS A 85 -28.06 -8.93 -12.91
C HIS A 85 -26.84 -9.45 -13.68
N VAL A 86 -26.92 -9.37 -15.00
CA VAL A 86 -25.90 -9.78 -15.96
C VAL A 86 -24.61 -8.94 -15.77
N PRO A 87 -23.45 -9.50 -15.39
CA PRO A 87 -22.19 -8.82 -15.59
C PRO A 87 -21.75 -9.05 -17.03
N GLN A 88 -22.29 -8.28 -17.96
CA GLN A 88 -21.65 -8.14 -19.27
C GLN A 88 -20.59 -7.05 -19.15
N GLY A 89 -19.41 -7.47 -18.75
CA GLY A 89 -18.21 -6.67 -18.74
C GLY A 89 -17.00 -7.60 -18.76
N ALA A 90 -16.71 -8.17 -19.94
CA ALA A 90 -15.36 -8.60 -20.26
C ALA A 90 -14.49 -7.35 -20.31
N GLY A 91 -14.10 -6.86 -19.14
CA GLY A 91 -13.11 -5.83 -18.98
C GLY A 91 -11.77 -6.50 -18.76
N GLU A 92 -11.14 -6.95 -19.84
CA GLU A 92 -9.68 -6.94 -19.89
C GLU A 92 -9.26 -5.50 -19.61
N GLY A 93 -8.97 -5.19 -18.34
CA GLY A 93 -8.40 -3.92 -17.93
C GLY A 93 -6.95 -3.85 -18.37
N ARG A 94 -6.71 -3.96 -19.68
CA ARG A 94 -5.51 -3.47 -20.35
C ARG A 94 -5.58 -1.95 -20.21
N GLY A 95 -5.16 -1.46 -19.05
CA GLY A 95 -5.01 -0.04 -18.80
C GLY A 95 -3.87 0.49 -19.65
N GLU A 96 -4.11 0.70 -20.94
CA GLU A 96 -3.30 1.54 -21.82
C GLU A 96 -3.51 3.00 -21.41
N GLY A 97 -3.13 3.30 -20.18
CA GLY A 97 -3.01 4.67 -19.68
C GLY A 97 -1.75 5.28 -20.25
N TYR A 98 -1.78 5.65 -21.53
CA TYR A 98 -0.86 6.63 -22.09
C TYR A 98 -1.17 7.99 -21.45
N GLY A 99 -0.76 8.16 -20.20
CA GLY A 99 -0.70 9.45 -19.55
C GLY A 99 0.43 10.24 -20.19
N GLU A 100 0.07 11.19 -21.06
CA GLU A 100 0.95 12.27 -21.50
C GLU A 100 1.68 12.86 -20.29
N GLY A 101 3.01 12.74 -20.26
CA GLY A 101 3.84 13.41 -19.25
C GLY A 101 5.06 12.65 -18.69
N PHE A 102 5.35 11.42 -19.12
CA PHE A 102 6.63 10.77 -18.77
C PHE A 102 7.10 9.85 -19.88
N SER A 103 7.95 10.37 -20.76
CA SER A 103 8.68 9.56 -21.73
C SER A 103 9.85 8.88 -21.03
N LEU A 104 9.79 7.56 -20.86
CA LEU A 104 10.99 6.77 -20.59
C LEU A 104 11.97 6.97 -21.76
N PRO A 105 13.28 7.13 -21.52
CA PRO A 105 14.26 7.19 -22.61
C PRO A 105 14.22 5.87 -23.38
N GLN A 106 13.68 5.91 -24.60
CA GLN A 106 13.62 4.75 -25.51
C GLN A 106 15.01 4.35 -26.03
N ASP A 107 16.02 5.19 -25.81
CA ASP A 107 17.41 5.01 -26.22
C ASP A 107 18.21 4.03 -25.33
N GLY A 108 17.57 3.31 -24.40
CA GLY A 108 18.28 2.40 -23.49
C GLY A 108 19.29 3.09 -22.57
N SER A 109 19.13 4.41 -22.38
CA SER A 109 19.99 5.21 -21.51
C SER A 109 19.70 4.91 -20.05
N ARG A 110 20.76 4.69 -19.25
CA ARG A 110 20.65 4.37 -17.82
C ARG A 110 19.84 5.46 -17.10
N LEU A 111 18.73 5.06 -16.50
CA LEU A 111 17.96 5.91 -15.61
C LEU A 111 18.65 5.96 -14.24
N PRO A 112 18.96 7.14 -13.68
CA PRO A 112 19.51 7.24 -12.34
C PRO A 112 18.49 6.75 -11.31
N GLY A 113 18.96 6.16 -10.22
CA GLY A 113 18.09 5.62 -9.18
C GLY A 113 17.10 6.66 -8.65
N ALA A 114 17.48 7.93 -8.53
CA ALA A 114 16.57 9.03 -8.17
C ALA A 114 15.32 9.19 -9.06
N GLN A 115 15.34 8.70 -10.30
CA GLN A 115 14.20 8.76 -11.23
C GLN A 115 13.25 7.55 -11.12
N ILE A 116 13.60 6.55 -10.32
CA ILE A 116 12.75 5.40 -10.04
C ILE A 116 11.46 5.85 -9.36
N LYS A 117 10.31 5.46 -9.89
CA LYS A 117 8.98 5.80 -9.33
C LYS A 117 8.25 4.53 -8.92
N GLY A 118 7.43 4.60 -7.86
CA GLY A 118 6.63 3.46 -7.39
C GLY A 118 5.59 2.92 -8.38
N ARG A 119 5.40 3.59 -9.52
CA ARG A 119 4.60 3.12 -10.67
C ARG A 119 5.40 2.29 -11.69
N MET A 120 6.71 2.19 -11.51
CA MET A 120 7.57 1.34 -12.34
C MET A 120 7.57 -0.08 -11.77
N THR A 121 7.64 -1.06 -12.67
CA THR A 121 7.86 -2.46 -12.33
C THR A 121 9.33 -2.74 -12.03
N MET A 122 9.62 -3.80 -11.29
CA MET A 122 11.01 -4.24 -11.06
C MET A 122 11.71 -4.58 -12.38
N GLN A 123 10.98 -5.15 -13.35
CA GLN A 123 11.48 -5.38 -14.71
C GLN A 123 11.93 -4.07 -15.37
N GLU A 124 11.10 -3.03 -15.32
CA GLU A 124 11.47 -1.71 -15.85
C GLU A 124 12.70 -1.14 -15.14
N VAL A 125 12.87 -1.37 -13.83
CA VAL A 125 14.08 -0.94 -13.10
C VAL A 125 15.32 -1.68 -13.60
N ILE A 126 15.24 -2.99 -13.78
CA ILE A 126 16.36 -3.80 -14.26
C ILE A 126 16.77 -3.36 -15.67
N GLU A 127 15.79 -3.20 -16.57
CA GLU A 127 16.05 -2.84 -17.96
C GLU A 127 16.53 -1.38 -18.11
N HIS A 128 15.94 -0.45 -17.36
CA HIS A 128 16.26 0.97 -17.49
C HIS A 128 17.41 1.43 -16.60
N CYS A 129 17.58 0.88 -15.40
CA CYS A 129 18.70 1.22 -14.52
C CYS A 129 19.93 0.33 -14.77
N GLN A 130 19.79 -0.72 -15.59
CA GLN A 130 20.84 -1.68 -15.94
C GLN A 130 21.46 -2.38 -14.73
N VAL A 131 20.67 -2.61 -13.68
CA VAL A 131 21.10 -3.28 -12.45
C VAL A 131 20.63 -4.74 -12.47
N PRO A 132 21.51 -5.72 -12.20
CA PRO A 132 21.11 -7.11 -12.18
C PRO A 132 20.12 -7.38 -11.02
N LEU A 133 19.08 -8.15 -11.32
CA LEU A 133 18.07 -8.57 -10.34
C LEU A 133 18.70 -9.19 -9.10
N GLU A 134 19.73 -10.03 -9.28
CA GLU A 134 20.42 -10.71 -8.18
C GLU A 134 21.05 -9.72 -7.19
N TYR A 135 21.59 -8.60 -7.69
CA TYR A 135 22.17 -7.57 -6.83
C TYR A 135 21.08 -6.83 -6.05
N LEU A 136 19.99 -6.43 -6.72
CA LEU A 136 18.85 -5.81 -6.05
C LEU A 136 18.25 -6.73 -4.99
N VAL A 137 18.10 -8.02 -5.31
CA VAL A 137 17.52 -9.00 -4.39
C VAL A 137 18.44 -9.24 -3.19
N ALA A 138 19.74 -9.33 -3.39
CA ALA A 138 20.72 -9.50 -2.33
C ALA A 138 20.79 -8.27 -1.39
N GLU A 139 20.86 -7.06 -1.96
CA GLU A 139 20.98 -5.82 -1.18
C GLU A 139 19.68 -5.43 -0.48
N LEU A 140 18.53 -5.66 -1.12
CA LEU A 140 17.21 -5.36 -0.53
C LEU A 140 16.68 -6.48 0.36
N GLY A 141 17.42 -7.60 0.49
CA GLY A 141 17.00 -8.75 1.30
C GLY A 141 15.72 -9.42 0.78
N LEU A 142 15.44 -9.31 -0.53
CA LEU A 142 14.28 -9.91 -1.16
C LEU A 142 14.48 -11.43 -1.36
N PRO A 143 13.41 -12.21 -1.47
CA PRO A 143 13.51 -13.57 -1.98
C PRO A 143 13.88 -13.58 -3.47
N THR A 144 14.63 -14.59 -3.91
CA THR A 144 15.01 -14.81 -5.32
C THR A 144 13.83 -15.15 -6.24
N ASP A 145 12.66 -15.46 -5.67
CA ASP A 145 11.40 -15.71 -6.41
C ASP A 145 10.56 -14.43 -6.56
N VAL A 146 11.19 -13.24 -6.53
CA VAL A 146 10.47 -11.98 -6.64
C VAL A 146 9.80 -11.85 -8.01
N ASP A 147 8.52 -11.46 -8.02
CA ASP A 147 7.80 -11.22 -9.26
C ASP A 147 8.26 -9.88 -9.86
N THR A 148 8.93 -9.95 -11.01
CA THR A 148 9.48 -8.76 -11.66
C THR A 148 8.43 -7.92 -12.39
N GLY A 149 7.25 -8.47 -12.63
CA GLY A 149 6.11 -7.77 -13.25
C GLY A 149 5.32 -6.93 -12.25
N LEU A 150 5.55 -7.09 -10.94
CA LEU A 150 4.92 -6.28 -9.92
C LEU A 150 5.45 -4.85 -9.90
N TRP A 151 4.54 -3.93 -9.58
CA TRP A 151 4.88 -2.54 -9.37
C TRP A 151 5.70 -2.39 -8.11
N MET A 152 6.66 -1.48 -8.12
CA MET A 152 7.57 -1.33 -7.00
C MET A 152 6.89 -0.82 -5.72
N ARG A 153 5.74 -0.16 -5.83
CA ARG A 153 4.89 0.14 -4.67
C ARG A 153 4.24 -1.11 -4.08
N ASP A 154 3.85 -2.06 -4.92
CA ASP A 154 3.29 -3.35 -4.49
C ASP A 154 4.38 -4.25 -3.91
N LEU A 155 5.57 -4.31 -4.53
CA LEU A 155 6.74 -5.00 -3.96
C LEU A 155 7.17 -4.40 -2.61
N ALA A 156 7.22 -3.07 -2.53
CA ALA A 156 7.47 -2.35 -1.28
C ALA A 156 6.45 -2.72 -0.18
N SER A 157 5.18 -2.80 -0.55
CA SER A 157 4.10 -3.14 0.39
C SER A 157 4.11 -4.62 0.77
N GLN A 158 4.52 -5.51 -0.13
CA GLN A 158 4.52 -6.96 0.07
C GLN A 158 5.72 -7.43 0.91
N TYR A 159 6.89 -6.83 0.71
CA TYR A 159 8.13 -7.20 1.39
C TYR A 159 8.57 -6.22 2.47
N GLY A 160 7.82 -5.13 2.68
CA GLY A 160 8.13 -4.10 3.68
C GLY A 160 9.35 -3.24 3.34
N ILE A 161 9.64 -3.08 2.05
CA ILE A 161 10.83 -2.37 1.55
C ILE A 161 10.44 -0.96 1.14
N GLU A 162 11.27 0.03 1.38
CA GLU A 162 11.01 1.38 0.90
C GLU A 162 11.45 1.56 -0.55
N VAL A 163 10.64 2.26 -1.36
CA VAL A 163 11.04 2.66 -2.71
C VAL A 163 12.33 3.50 -2.66
N GLY A 164 12.55 4.25 -1.57
CA GLY A 164 13.80 4.96 -1.29
C GLY A 164 15.01 4.03 -1.19
N ALA A 165 14.88 2.90 -0.48
CA ALA A 165 15.95 1.91 -0.37
C ALA A 165 16.33 1.33 -1.73
N VAL A 166 15.35 1.08 -2.61
CA VAL A 166 15.62 0.64 -3.99
C VAL A 166 16.41 1.69 -4.77
N ARG A 167 16.12 2.98 -4.55
CA ARG A 167 16.89 4.07 -5.17
C ARG A 167 18.33 4.08 -4.69
N GLU A 168 18.53 4.00 -3.39
CA GLU A 168 19.86 4.01 -2.79
C GLU A 168 20.71 2.83 -3.27
N VAL A 169 20.14 1.62 -3.35
CA VAL A 169 20.84 0.44 -3.89
C VAL A 169 21.19 0.61 -5.37
N VAL A 170 20.26 1.15 -6.17
CA VAL A 170 20.52 1.41 -7.59
C VAL A 170 21.57 2.50 -7.78
N GLU A 171 21.54 3.57 -6.97
CA GLU A 171 22.53 4.65 -7.00
C GLU A 171 23.91 4.13 -6.58
N GLY A 172 24.00 3.36 -5.50
CA GLY A 172 25.26 2.73 -5.07
C GLY A 172 25.87 1.83 -6.16
N TYR A 173 25.07 0.98 -6.79
CA TYR A 173 25.54 0.15 -7.91
C TYR A 173 26.04 0.98 -9.09
N GLN A 174 25.32 2.05 -9.42
CA GLN A 174 25.62 2.96 -10.53
C GLN A 174 26.82 3.90 -10.26
N GLU A 175 27.21 4.09 -9.00
CA GLU A 175 28.43 4.80 -8.65
C GLU A 175 29.67 3.88 -8.71
N GLU A 176 29.49 2.59 -8.43
CA GLU A 176 30.54 1.57 -8.59
C GLU A 176 30.76 1.11 -10.05
N HIS A 177 29.76 1.26 -10.93
CA HIS A 177 29.76 0.81 -12.34
C HIS A 177 29.39 1.90 -13.35
#